data_AF-A0A493TWN4-F1
#
_entry.id   AF-A0A493TWN4-F1
#
_cell.length_a   1.000
_cell.length_b   1.000
_cell.length_c   1.000
_cell.angle_alpha   90.00
_cell.angle_beta   90.00
_cell.angle_gamma   90.00
#
_symmetry.space_group_name_H-M   'P 1'
#
loop_
_entity.id
_entity.type
_entity.pdbx_description
1 polymer ?
#
loop_
_entity_poly.entity_id
_entity_poly.type
_entity_poly.pdbx_seq_one_letter_code
_entity_poly.pdbx_strand_id
1 'polypeptide(L)'
;MACSLKDELLCSICLSIYQDPVSFGCEHYFCRRCITEHWVRQEPQGARDCPECRRTFAEPTLAPSLKLANIVERYSAFPLDAILGAQRSPFPCKDHEKVKLFCLTDRAVVCFFCDEPAVHEQHQVTNVDDAFEELQVAAPHKIPLSVH
;
A
#
# COMPACT_ATOMS: atom_id res chain seq x y z
N MET A 1 -19.43 12.18 0.43
CA MET A 1 -18.04 12.14 -0.06
C MET A 1 -17.34 11.09 0.76
N ALA A 2 -16.91 9.99 0.15
CA ALA A 2 -16.00 9.08 0.83
C ALA A 2 -14.61 9.72 0.74
N CYS A 3 -14.06 10.16 1.88
CA CYS A 3 -12.64 10.52 1.94
C CYS A 3 -11.85 9.22 1.73
N SER A 4 -10.95 9.24 0.76
CA SER A 4 -10.06 8.09 0.49
C SER A 4 -9.02 7.99 1.61
N LEU A 5 -8.48 6.80 1.87
CA LEU A 5 -7.45 6.65 2.91
C LEU A 5 -6.23 7.53 2.62
N LYS A 6 -5.93 7.77 1.34
CA LYS A 6 -4.94 8.74 0.88
C LYS A 6 -5.09 10.11 1.55
N ASP A 7 -6.31 10.63 1.63
CA ASP A 7 -6.58 12.00 2.06
C ASP A 7 -6.20 12.20 3.54
N GLU A 8 -6.34 11.15 4.36
CA GLU A 8 -5.93 11.12 5.77
C GLU A 8 -4.40 11.04 5.96
N LEU A 9 -3.66 10.70 4.90
CA LEU A 9 -2.20 10.56 4.92
C LEU A 9 -1.46 11.74 4.31
N LEU A 10 -2.17 12.82 3.95
CA LEU A 10 -1.58 14.02 3.37
C LEU A 10 -1.16 15.01 4.45
N CYS A 11 0.03 15.59 4.28
CA CYS A 11 0.45 16.75 5.05
C CYS A 11 -0.29 18.00 4.58
N SER A 12 -0.89 18.74 5.50
CA SER A 12 -1.63 19.98 5.23
C SER A 12 -0.78 21.13 4.67
N ILE A 13 0.57 21.06 4.78
CA ILE A 13 1.48 22.08 4.24
C ILE A 13 1.86 21.78 2.77
N CYS A 14 2.35 20.57 2.47
CA CYS A 14 2.82 20.21 1.13
C CYS A 14 1.78 19.47 0.29
N LEU A 15 0.61 19.15 0.86
CA LEU A 15 -0.50 18.42 0.23
C LEU A 15 -0.06 17.09 -0.40
N SER A 16 1.00 16.51 0.15
CA SER A 16 1.60 15.24 -0.27
C SER A 16 1.61 14.28 0.91
N ILE A 17 1.76 12.99 0.63
CA ILE A 17 1.87 11.96 1.67
C ILE A 17 2.99 12.34 2.65
N TYR A 18 2.75 12.17 3.96
CA TYR A 18 3.71 12.53 5.00
C TYR A 18 5.11 11.94 4.75
N GLN A 19 6.14 12.73 4.96
CA GLN A 19 7.54 12.30 4.98
C GLN A 19 8.16 12.72 6.30
N ASP A 20 8.64 11.74 7.07
CA ASP A 20 9.07 11.91 8.46
C ASP A 20 8.03 12.68 9.30
N PRO A 21 6.83 12.10 9.53
CA PRO A 21 5.77 12.78 10.25
C PRO A 21 6.18 13.10 11.69
N VAL A 22 6.02 14.37 12.07
CA VAL A 22 6.30 14.89 13.41
C VAL A 22 5.08 15.60 13.98
N SER A 23 4.99 15.62 15.31
CA SER A 23 4.01 16.39 16.09
C SER A 23 4.72 17.23 17.14
N PHE A 24 4.04 18.24 17.67
CA PHE A 24 4.55 19.10 18.74
C PHE A 24 3.40 19.68 19.55
N GLY A 25 3.30 19.36 20.84
CA GLY A 25 2.37 20.00 21.80
C GLY A 25 0.86 20.01 21.46
N CYS A 26 0.47 19.39 20.34
CA CYS A 26 -0.88 19.23 19.81
C CYS A 26 -0.97 17.91 19.03
N GLU A 27 -2.17 17.59 18.54
CA GLU A 27 -2.51 16.33 17.89
C GLU A 27 -2.40 16.36 16.35
N HIS A 28 -1.86 17.44 15.78
CA HIS A 28 -1.64 17.55 14.33
C HIS A 28 -0.25 17.05 13.93
N TYR A 29 -0.15 16.54 12.71
CA TYR A 29 1.07 15.97 12.15
C TYR A 29 1.50 16.74 10.90
N PHE A 30 2.81 16.86 10.71
CA PHE A 30 3.40 17.52 9.55
C PHE A 30 4.66 16.79 9.11
N CYS A 31 5.07 16.92 7.85
CA CYS A 31 6.41 16.51 7.45
C CYS A 31 7.44 17.34 8.22
N ARG A 32 8.50 16.71 8.74
CA ARG A 32 9.56 17.41 9.49
C ARG A 32 10.09 18.64 8.76
N ARG A 33 10.37 18.50 7.46
CA ARG A 33 10.85 19.61 6.62
C ARG A 33 9.82 20.74 6.53
N CYS A 34 8.54 20.40 6.33
CA CYS A 34 7.48 21.37 6.13
C CYS A 34 7.28 22.27 7.36
N ILE A 35 7.19 21.67 8.55
CA ILE A 35 7.00 22.46 9.77
C ILE A 35 8.25 23.28 10.14
N THR A 36 9.45 22.72 9.89
CA THR A 36 10.70 23.44 10.14
C THR A 36 10.82 24.66 9.23
N GLU A 37 10.55 24.51 7.93
CA GLU A 37 10.54 25.63 6.98
C GLU A 37 9.46 26.65 7.30
N HIS A 38 8.28 26.20 7.76
CA HIS A 38 7.20 27.09 8.16
C HIS A 38 7.63 28.01 9.31
N TRP A 39 8.26 27.47 10.36
CA TRP A 39 8.75 28.27 11.48
C TRP A 39 9.97 29.14 11.14
N VAL A 40 10.85 28.70 10.24
CA VAL A 40 12.00 29.51 9.79
C VAL A 40 11.54 30.75 9.02
N ARG A 41 10.42 30.66 8.30
CA ARG A 41 9.81 31.82 7.61
C ARG A 41 9.14 32.79 8.57
N GLN A 42 8.87 32.37 9.81
CA GLN A 42 8.39 33.26 10.86
C GLN A 42 9.58 34.02 11.47
N GLU A 43 9.32 35.22 11.98
CA GLU A 43 10.31 36.03 12.69
C GLU A 43 11.08 35.17 13.73
N PRO A 44 12.42 35.29 13.86
CA PRO A 44 13.23 34.45 14.74
C PRO A 44 12.82 34.47 16.22
N GLN A 45 12.08 35.50 16.63
CA GLN A 45 11.59 35.74 17.99
C GLN A 45 10.06 35.55 18.10
N GLY A 46 9.41 35.11 17.02
CA GLY A 46 7.98 34.88 16.94
C GLY A 46 7.54 33.59 17.62
N ALA A 47 6.32 33.60 18.15
CA ALA A 47 5.70 32.39 18.67
C ALA A 47 5.46 31.40 17.53
N ARG A 48 5.87 30.14 17.71
CA ARG A 48 5.72 29.10 16.71
C ARG A 48 4.31 28.54 16.77
N ASP A 49 3.51 28.77 15.75
CA ASP A 49 2.12 28.29 15.70
C ASP A 49 1.98 26.96 14.94
N CYS A 50 0.88 26.27 15.25
CA CYS A 50 0.42 25.13 14.48
C CYS A 50 -0.41 25.60 13.27
N PRO A 51 -0.06 25.21 12.03
CA PRO A 51 -0.80 25.60 10.83
C PRO A 51 -2.29 25.20 10.84
N GLU A 52 -2.66 24.17 11.59
CA GLU A 52 -4.04 23.65 11.62
C GLU A 52 -4.88 24.25 12.76
N CYS A 53 -4.42 24.17 14.01
CA CYS A 53 -5.18 24.69 15.15
C CYS A 53 -4.79 26.09 15.60
N ARG A 54 -3.75 26.70 15.00
CA ARG A 54 -3.24 28.05 15.32
C ARG A 54 -2.80 28.23 16.78
N ARG A 55 -2.61 27.12 17.51
CA ARG A 55 -2.05 27.17 18.86
C ARG A 55 -0.60 27.58 18.78
N THR A 56 -0.21 28.57 19.58
CA THR A 56 1.15 29.10 19.67
C THR A 56 1.95 28.37 20.75
N PHE A 57 3.21 28.08 20.45
CA PHE A 57 4.16 27.44 21.34
C PHE A 57 5.43 28.29 21.44
N ALA A 58 5.94 28.50 22.65
CA ALA A 58 7.17 29.25 22.86
C ALA A 58 8.39 28.48 22.32
N GLU A 59 8.53 27.22 22.72
CA GLU A 59 9.64 26.35 22.32
C GLU A 59 9.14 24.91 22.03
N PRO A 60 8.45 24.69 20.89
CA PRO A 60 7.98 23.37 20.54
C PRO A 60 9.14 22.44 20.17
N THR A 61 9.18 21.27 20.81
CA THR A 61 10.06 20.15 20.44
C THR A 61 9.34 19.23 19.47
N LEU A 62 9.95 18.95 18.31
CA LEU A 62 9.41 18.03 17.32
C LEU A 62 9.60 16.57 17.78
N ALA A 63 8.50 15.87 17.99
CA ALA A 63 8.48 14.44 18.30
C ALA A 63 8.07 13.63 17.06
N PRO A 64 8.88 12.65 16.61
CA PRO A 64 8.52 11.79 15.49
C PRO A 64 7.37 10.84 15.85
N SER A 65 6.45 10.62 14.91
CA SER A 65 5.37 9.66 15.05
C SER A 65 5.70 8.35 14.33
N LEU A 66 6.29 7.40 15.04
CA LEU A 66 6.66 6.09 14.48
C LEU A 66 5.42 5.34 13.94
N LYS A 67 4.28 5.46 14.64
CA LYS A 67 3.03 4.82 14.20
C LYS A 67 2.56 5.36 12.86
N LEU A 68 2.54 6.68 12.68
CA LEU A 68 2.12 7.31 11.42
C LEU A 68 3.13 7.02 10.30
N ALA A 69 4.43 7.05 10.60
CA ALA A 69 5.48 6.67 9.65
C ALA A 69 5.27 5.24 9.12
N ASN A 70 5.01 4.27 10.02
CA ASN A 70 4.75 2.87 9.63
C ASN A 70 3.46 2.71 8.81
N ILE A 71 2.43 3.52 9.06
CA ILE A 71 1.21 3.50 8.25
C ILE A 71 1.48 4.02 6.85
N VAL A 72 2.17 5.16 6.74
CA VAL A 72 2.55 5.79 5.48
C VAL A 72 3.45 4.89 4.64
N GLU A 73 4.44 4.25 5.28
CA GLU A 73 5.33 3.30 4.61
C GLU A 73 4.54 2.13 4.01
N ARG A 74 3.65 1.52 4.79
CA ARG A 74 2.80 0.42 4.30
C ARG A 74 1.85 0.85 3.19
N TYR A 75 1.25 2.03 3.31
CA TYR A 75 0.41 2.59 2.26
C TYR A 75 1.21 2.88 0.98
N SER A 76 2.44 3.38 1.10
CA SER A 76 3.29 3.69 -0.06
C SER A 76 3.82 2.43 -0.74
N ALA A 77 4.07 1.37 0.03
CA ALA A 77 4.43 0.06 -0.50
C ALA A 77 3.25 -0.64 -1.20
N PHE A 78 2.03 -0.42 -0.73
CA PHE A 78 0.80 -1.00 -1.24
C PHE A 78 -0.34 0.02 -1.12
N PRO A 79 -0.58 0.88 -2.13
CA PRO A 79 -1.63 1.89 -2.03
C PRO A 79 -2.97 1.18 -1.94
N LEU A 80 -3.59 1.20 -0.76
CA LEU A 80 -4.85 0.51 -0.52
C LEU A 80 -5.96 1.02 -1.45
N ASP A 81 -5.89 2.30 -1.84
CA ASP A 81 -6.80 2.90 -2.82
C ASP A 81 -6.54 2.40 -4.25
N ALA A 82 -5.31 1.98 -4.58
CA ALA A 82 -5.02 1.31 -5.84
C ALA A 82 -5.51 -0.14 -5.83
N ILE A 83 -5.49 -0.82 -4.68
CA ILE A 83 -6.08 -2.15 -4.51
C ILE A 83 -7.60 -2.09 -4.63
N LEU A 84 -8.24 -1.14 -3.94
CA LEU A 84 -9.70 -0.99 -3.90
C LEU A 84 -10.28 -0.30 -5.15
N GLY A 85 -9.45 0.39 -5.94
CA GLY A 85 -9.85 1.15 -7.13
C GLY A 85 -9.33 0.59 -8.46
N ALA A 86 -8.56 -0.50 -8.46
CA ALA A 86 -8.10 -1.12 -9.70
C ALA A 86 -9.26 -1.77 -10.44
N GLN A 87 -9.62 -1.24 -11.62
CA GLN A 87 -10.36 -2.03 -12.59
C GLN A 87 -9.50 -3.20 -13.03
N ARG A 88 -10.11 -4.38 -12.96
CA ARG A 88 -9.51 -5.69 -13.19
C ARG A 88 -8.98 -5.79 -14.60
N SER A 89 -7.71 -6.13 -14.73
CA SER A 89 -7.11 -6.49 -16.03
C SER A 89 -6.92 -8.00 -16.07
N PRO A 90 -7.40 -8.70 -17.11
CA PRO A 90 -7.14 -10.13 -17.31
C PRO A 90 -5.67 -10.46 -17.59
N PHE A 91 -4.81 -9.45 -17.73
CA PHE A 91 -3.42 -9.61 -18.14
C PHE A 91 -2.46 -9.61 -16.95
N PRO A 92 -1.45 -10.48 -16.95
CA PRO A 92 -0.44 -10.53 -15.89
C PRO A 92 0.26 -9.17 -15.76
N CYS A 93 0.19 -8.64 -14.54
CA CYS A 93 0.71 -7.35 -14.15
C CYS A 93 2.26 -7.38 -14.29
N LYS A 94 2.86 -6.59 -15.20
CA LYS A 94 4.32 -6.62 -15.51
C LYS A 94 5.20 -6.17 -14.34
N ASP A 95 4.64 -5.37 -13.42
CA ASP A 95 5.36 -4.71 -12.33
C ASP A 95 5.39 -5.53 -11.02
N HIS A 96 4.54 -6.55 -10.87
CA HIS A 96 4.47 -7.38 -9.66
C HIS A 96 5.19 -8.71 -9.86
N GLU A 97 6.52 -8.66 -9.78
CA GLU A 97 7.38 -9.82 -10.04
C GLU A 97 7.23 -10.96 -9.00
N LYS A 98 6.78 -10.63 -7.78
CA LYS A 98 6.97 -11.50 -6.60
C LYS A 98 5.78 -12.31 -6.10
N VAL A 99 4.55 -12.10 -6.57
CA VAL A 99 3.39 -12.90 -6.11
C VAL A 99 2.54 -13.34 -7.30
N LYS A 100 2.99 -14.43 -7.93
CA LYS A 100 2.30 -15.15 -9.01
C LYS A 100 1.71 -16.42 -8.41
N LEU A 101 0.40 -16.60 -8.54
CA LEU A 101 -0.32 -17.79 -8.11
C LEU A 101 -0.91 -18.49 -9.34
N PHE A 102 -1.18 -19.79 -9.23
CA PHE A 102 -1.85 -20.56 -10.27
C PHE A 102 -3.21 -21.04 -9.78
N CYS A 103 -4.26 -20.76 -10.56
CA CYS A 103 -5.58 -21.30 -10.31
C CYS A 103 -5.71 -22.66 -11.02
N LEU A 104 -5.93 -23.72 -10.25
CA LEU A 104 -6.03 -25.09 -10.78
C LEU A 104 -7.36 -25.32 -11.54
N THR A 105 -8.41 -24.62 -11.12
CA THR A 105 -9.75 -24.72 -11.72
C THR A 105 -9.79 -24.12 -13.12
N ASP A 106 -9.31 -22.87 -13.25
CA ASP A 106 -9.37 -22.11 -14.50
C ASP A 106 -8.10 -22.23 -15.34
N ARG A 107 -7.09 -22.95 -14.82
CA ARG A 107 -5.80 -23.20 -15.46
C ARG A 107 -5.11 -21.92 -15.94
N ALA A 108 -5.10 -20.91 -15.07
CA ALA A 108 -4.59 -19.58 -15.38
C ALA A 108 -3.63 -19.07 -14.29
N VAL A 109 -2.65 -18.27 -14.69
CA VAL A 109 -1.76 -17.55 -13.77
C VAL A 109 -2.44 -16.26 -13.35
N VAL A 110 -2.57 -16.06 -12.04
CA VAL A 110 -3.18 -14.90 -11.42
C VAL A 110 -2.17 -14.20 -10.51
N CYS A 111 -2.39 -12.92 -10.23
CA CYS A 111 -1.61 -12.18 -9.24
C CYS A 111 -2.52 -11.87 -8.05
N PHE A 112 -2.09 -12.20 -6.83
CA PHE A 112 -2.86 -12.00 -5.60
C PHE A 112 -3.29 -10.54 -5.38
N PHE A 113 -2.55 -9.59 -5.97
CA PHE A 113 -2.82 -8.16 -5.88
C PHE A 113 -3.63 -7.59 -7.06
N CYS A 114 -3.98 -8.40 -8.06
CA CYS A 114 -4.84 -7.98 -9.16
C CYS A 114 -6.28 -8.44 -8.82
N ASP A 115 -7.11 -7.45 -8.46
CA ASP A 115 -8.42 -7.46 -7.81
C ASP A 115 -9.42 -8.52 -8.32
N GLU A 116 -9.83 -9.47 -7.46
CA GLU A 116 -11.21 -10.02 -7.30
C GLU A 116 -11.28 -11.12 -6.21
N PRO A 117 -11.74 -10.83 -4.98
CA PRO A 117 -12.13 -11.88 -4.03
C PRO A 117 -13.43 -12.62 -4.45
N ALA A 118 -14.19 -12.15 -5.45
CA ALA A 118 -15.54 -12.66 -5.72
C ALA A 118 -15.65 -13.85 -6.70
N VAL A 119 -14.60 -14.22 -7.45
CA VAL A 119 -14.66 -15.35 -8.43
C VAL A 119 -13.88 -16.57 -7.96
N HIS A 120 -12.86 -16.39 -7.13
CA HIS A 120 -12.00 -17.48 -6.65
C HIS A 120 -12.03 -17.69 -5.12
N GLU A 121 -12.93 -17.03 -4.37
CA GLU A 121 -13.22 -17.42 -2.98
C GLU A 121 -13.60 -18.92 -2.87
N GLN A 122 -14.09 -19.51 -3.97
CA GLN A 122 -14.50 -20.91 -4.06
C GLN A 122 -13.54 -21.78 -4.90
N HIS A 123 -12.44 -21.25 -5.44
CA HIS A 123 -11.50 -21.99 -6.30
C HIS A 123 -10.21 -22.33 -5.56
N GLN A 124 -9.66 -23.51 -5.84
CA GLN A 124 -8.39 -23.93 -5.26
C GLN A 124 -7.25 -23.21 -5.99
N VAL A 125 -6.52 -22.38 -5.24
CA VAL A 125 -5.33 -21.66 -5.69
C VAL A 125 -4.10 -22.20 -4.98
N THR A 126 -2.99 -22.30 -5.70
CA THR A 126 -1.70 -22.72 -5.15
C THR A 126 -0.56 -21.96 -5.81
N ASN A 127 0.66 -22.13 -5.33
CA ASN A 127 1.83 -21.52 -5.98
C ASN A 127 2.04 -22.17 -7.34
N VAL A 128 2.68 -21.43 -8.25
CA VAL A 128 2.96 -21.93 -9.60
C VAL A 128 3.83 -23.20 -9.56
N ASP A 129 4.79 -23.26 -8.64
CA ASP A 129 5.68 -24.42 -8.48
C ASP A 129 4.91 -25.66 -7.99
N ASP A 130 4.08 -25.49 -6.97
CA ASP A 130 3.26 -26.58 -6.40
C ASP A 130 2.19 -27.08 -7.40
N ALA A 131 1.61 -26.17 -8.20
CA ALA A 131 0.66 -26.54 -9.26
C ALA A 131 1.30 -27.40 -10.34
N PHE A 132 2.56 -27.15 -10.68
CA PHE A 132 3.28 -27.94 -11.69
C PHE A 132 3.42 -29.40 -11.24
N GLU A 133 3.71 -29.64 -9.96
CA GLU A 133 3.80 -30.99 -9.40
C GLU A 133 2.44 -31.69 -9.37
N GLU A 134 1.38 -31.01 -8.94
CA GLU A 134 0.03 -31.60 -8.89
C GLU A 134 -0.55 -31.94 -10.27
N LEU A 135 -0.32 -31.10 -11.29
CA LEU A 135 -0.76 -31.38 -12.65
C LEU A 135 0.00 -32.55 -13.29
N GLN A 136 1.24 -32.80 -12.89
CA GLN A 136 1.99 -33.98 -13.32
C GLN A 136 1.47 -35.27 -12.67
N VAL A 137 0.98 -35.20 -11.42
CA VAL A 137 0.41 -36.34 -10.69
C VAL A 137 -1.03 -36.65 -11.16
N ALA A 138 -1.80 -35.63 -11.56
CA ALA A 138 -3.19 -35.77 -12.02
C ALA A 138 -3.32 -36.23 -13.49
N ALA A 139 -2.23 -36.30 -14.26
CA ALA A 139 -2.25 -36.93 -15.57
C ALA A 139 -2.42 -38.46 -15.38
N PRO A 140 -3.55 -39.07 -15.80
CA PRO A 140 -3.71 -40.50 -15.65
C PRO A 140 -2.62 -41.22 -16.42
N HIS A 141 -1.92 -42.11 -15.72
CA HIS A 141 -0.98 -43.06 -16.29
C HIS A 141 -1.55 -43.73 -17.55
N LYS A 142 -0.71 -43.73 -18.61
CA LYS A 142 -0.65 -44.65 -19.76
C LYS A 142 -1.68 -44.44 -20.89
N ILE A 143 -1.24 -43.78 -21.95
CA ILE A 143 -1.62 -44.18 -23.31
C ILE A 143 -0.75 -45.42 -23.63
N PRO A 144 -1.32 -46.61 -23.88
CA PRO A 144 -0.53 -47.73 -24.38
C PRO A 144 -0.07 -47.38 -25.80
N LEU A 145 1.24 -47.35 -26.01
CA LEU A 145 1.83 -47.37 -27.35
C LEU A 145 1.50 -48.74 -27.97
N SER A 146 0.39 -48.82 -28.70
CA SER A 146 0.18 -49.85 -29.70
C SER A 146 0.52 -49.23 -31.04
N VAL A 147 1.76 -49.48 -31.49
CA VAL A 147 2.15 -49.30 -32.89
C VAL A 147 1.97 -50.65 -33.57
N HIS A 148 1.05 -50.70 -34.53
CA HIS A 148 1.01 -51.72 -35.57
C HIS A 148 1.49 -51.08 -36.87
#